data_AF-A0A7S3PD12-F1
#
_entry.id   AF-A0A7S3PD12-F1
#
_cell.length_a   1.000
_cell.length_b   1.000
_cell.length_c   1.000
_cell.angle_alpha   90.00
_cell.angle_beta   90.00
_cell.angle_gamma   90.00
#
_symmetry.space_group_name_H-M   'P 1'
#
loop_
_entity.id
_entity.type
_entity.pdbx_description
1 polymer ?
#
loop_
_entity_poly.entity_id
_entity_poly.type
_entity_poly.pdbx_seq_one_letter_code
_entity_poly.pdbx_strand_id
1 'polypeptide(L)'
;MLKSLAPNVHVVRGDMDEDTSFPETTTLTIGEFKIGLCHGHQIVPWANEESLSILARQMDVDILITGHTHQNTTHEFEGRWFINPGSITGAYTGLSSEVKPSFICMSIQGNKVVNYVYELNGDEVEVHKTSFSK
;
A
#
# COMPACT_ATOMS: atom_id res chain seq x y z
N MET A 1 16.56 8.08 7.32
CA MET A 1 15.44 9.05 7.22
C MET A 1 14.07 8.43 7.50
N LEU A 2 13.78 7.15 7.24
CA LEU A 2 12.55 6.49 7.79
C LEU A 2 12.73 5.96 9.22
N LYS A 3 13.92 5.44 9.54
CA LYS A 3 14.27 4.91 10.88
C LYS A 3 14.20 5.93 12.03
N SER A 4 14.11 7.23 11.72
CA SER A 4 13.89 8.28 12.72
C SER A 4 12.41 8.46 13.09
N LEU A 5 11.49 7.97 12.26
CA LEU A 5 10.04 8.03 12.52
C LEU A 5 9.56 6.78 13.28
N ALA A 6 10.13 5.62 13.00
CA ALA A 6 9.77 4.37 13.64
C ALA A 6 10.99 3.43 13.78
N PRO A 7 11.06 2.64 14.87
CA PRO A 7 12.15 1.67 15.06
C PRO A 7 12.08 0.51 14.07
N ASN A 8 10.87 0.11 13.66
CA ASN A 8 10.64 -1.00 12.73
C ASN A 8 10.27 -0.44 11.36
N VAL A 9 11.13 -0.68 10.37
CA VAL A 9 10.93 -0.23 8.98
C VAL A 9 11.02 -1.45 8.07
N HIS A 10 9.96 -1.69 7.32
CA HIS A 10 9.88 -2.73 6.30
C HIS A 10 9.86 -2.07 4.93
N VAL A 11 10.74 -2.51 4.02
CA VAL A 11 10.87 -1.98 2.66
C VAL A 11 10.84 -3.17 1.71
N VAL A 12 10.15 -3.01 0.59
CA VAL A 12 10.18 -3.92 -0.55
C VAL A 12 10.77 -3.21 -1.74
N ARG A 13 11.41 -3.96 -2.63
CA ARG A 13 12.14 -3.42 -3.76
C ARG A 13 11.21 -2.85 -4.83
N GLY A 14 11.42 -1.58 -5.18
CA GLY A 14 10.87 -0.92 -6.36
C GLY A 14 11.66 -1.21 -7.63
N ASP A 15 11.05 -0.95 -8.78
CA ASP A 15 11.68 -1.07 -10.10
C ASP A 15 12.83 -0.07 -10.29
N MET A 16 12.76 1.08 -9.62
CA MET A 16 13.76 2.14 -9.65
C MET A 16 14.75 2.10 -8.46
N ASP A 17 14.64 1.13 -7.54
CA ASP A 17 15.57 1.00 -6.42
C ASP A 17 16.91 0.40 -6.89
N GLU A 18 18.00 1.13 -6.66
CA GLU A 18 19.37 0.66 -6.93
C GLU A 18 19.81 -0.43 -5.92
N ASP A 19 19.28 -0.39 -4.70
CA ASP A 19 19.59 -1.36 -3.66
C ASP A 19 18.85 -2.68 -3.92
N THR A 20 19.59 -3.69 -4.34
CA THR A 20 19.07 -5.03 -4.63
C THR A 20 18.94 -5.91 -3.40
N SER A 21 19.30 -5.42 -2.21
CA SER A 21 19.17 -6.18 -0.95
C SER A 21 17.73 -6.20 -0.42
N PHE A 22 16.87 -5.28 -0.86
CA PHE A 22 15.46 -5.30 -0.47
C PHE A 22 14.73 -6.49 -1.10
N PRO A 23 13.85 -7.16 -0.33
CA PRO A 23 13.06 -8.26 -0.87
C PRO A 23 11.98 -7.74 -1.83
N GLU A 24 11.61 -8.54 -2.83
CA GLU A 24 10.53 -8.20 -3.77
C GLU A 24 9.15 -8.16 -3.08
N THR A 25 8.96 -9.02 -2.08
CA THR A 25 7.76 -9.06 -1.23
C THR A 25 8.15 -9.32 0.22
N THR A 26 7.31 -8.86 1.16
CA THR A 26 7.42 -9.25 2.56
C THR A 26 6.04 -9.41 3.18
N THR A 27 5.92 -10.31 4.15
CA THR A 27 4.71 -10.47 4.94
C THR A 27 5.02 -10.17 6.40
N LEU A 28 4.09 -9.49 7.07
CA LEU A 28 4.15 -9.24 8.51
C LEU A 28 2.79 -9.46 9.15
N THR A 29 2.79 -9.76 10.45
CA THR A 29 1.57 -9.91 11.24
C THR A 29 1.50 -8.80 12.27
N ILE A 30 0.43 -8.01 12.24
CA ILE A 30 0.12 -6.98 13.25
C ILE A 30 -1.27 -7.26 13.78
N GLY A 31 -1.37 -7.58 15.07
CA GLY A 31 -2.62 -8.03 15.67
C GLY A 31 -3.12 -9.32 14.99
N GLU A 32 -4.37 -9.31 14.54
CA GLU A 32 -5.01 -10.46 13.87
C GLU A 32 -4.83 -10.45 12.34
N PHE A 33 -4.13 -9.46 11.78
CA PHE A 33 -3.98 -9.28 10.34
C PHE A 33 -2.59 -9.69 9.85
N LYS A 34 -2.57 -10.53 8.81
CA LYS A 34 -1.42 -10.76 7.94
C LYS A 34 -1.43 -9.72 6.83
N ILE A 35 -0.35 -8.95 6.74
CA ILE A 35 -0.19 -7.84 5.81
C ILE A 35 0.95 -8.19 4.85
N GLY A 36 0.65 -8.22 3.57
CA GLY A 36 1.61 -8.39 2.49
C GLY A 36 2.03 -7.05 1.89
N LEU A 37 3.31 -6.91 1.58
CA LEU A 37 3.84 -5.76 0.86
C LEU A 37 4.49 -6.25 -0.43
N CYS A 38 4.24 -5.52 -1.51
CA CYS A 38 4.90 -5.65 -2.80
C CYS A 38 4.94 -4.28 -3.48
N HIS A 39 5.97 -3.95 -4.26
CA HIS A 39 5.95 -2.67 -4.99
C HIS A 39 4.81 -2.60 -6.01
N GLY A 40 4.51 -3.70 -6.71
CA GLY A 40 3.38 -3.80 -7.64
C GLY A 40 3.75 -3.73 -9.12
N HIS A 41 4.98 -3.30 -9.45
CA HIS A 41 5.48 -3.31 -10.84
C HIS A 41 5.55 -4.71 -11.45
N GLN A 42 5.66 -5.74 -10.59
CA GLN A 42 5.70 -7.15 -10.93
C GLN A 42 4.32 -7.73 -11.31
N ILE A 43 3.23 -7.03 -10.99
CA ILE A 43 1.86 -7.55 -11.11
C ILE A 43 1.30 -7.17 -12.49
N VAL A 44 1.09 -8.15 -13.36
CA VAL A 44 0.61 -7.90 -14.73
C VAL A 44 -0.77 -8.55 -14.92
N PRO A 45 -1.77 -7.83 -15.45
CA PRO A 45 -1.78 -6.39 -15.74
C PRO A 45 -1.69 -5.54 -14.46
N TRP A 46 -1.11 -4.35 -14.56
CA TRP A 46 -0.91 -3.46 -13.41
C TRP A 46 -2.24 -3.06 -12.76
N ALA A 47 -2.28 -3.15 -11.43
CA ALA A 47 -3.47 -2.86 -10.60
C ALA A 47 -4.75 -3.60 -11.02
N ASN A 48 -4.62 -4.71 -11.74
CA ASN A 48 -5.75 -5.58 -12.03
C ASN A 48 -6.17 -6.33 -10.75
N GLU A 49 -7.45 -6.25 -10.41
CA GLU A 49 -8.03 -6.83 -9.20
C GLU A 49 -7.80 -8.35 -9.09
N GLU A 50 -7.94 -9.09 -10.19
CA GLU A 50 -7.68 -10.54 -10.21
C GLU A 50 -6.20 -10.85 -10.00
N SER A 51 -5.29 -10.13 -10.68
CA SER A 51 -3.85 -10.30 -10.50
C SER A 51 -3.41 -9.97 -9.06
N LEU A 52 -4.00 -8.95 -8.45
CA LEU A 52 -3.78 -8.60 -7.04
C LEU A 52 -4.31 -9.71 -6.11
N SER A 53 -5.51 -10.24 -6.38
CA SER A 53 -6.09 -11.34 -5.59
C SER A 53 -5.25 -12.61 -5.66
N ILE A 54 -4.72 -12.95 -6.84
CA ILE A 54 -3.78 -14.07 -6.99
C ILE A 54 -2.56 -13.90 -6.09
N LEU A 55 -1.94 -12.71 -6.09
CA LEU A 55 -0.79 -12.44 -5.22
C LEU A 55 -1.15 -12.52 -3.73
N ALA A 56 -2.29 -11.93 -3.33
CA ALA A 56 -2.74 -11.96 -1.94
C ALA A 56 -2.99 -13.40 -1.43
N ARG A 57 -3.56 -14.26 -2.29
CA ARG A 57 -3.74 -15.69 -2.01
C ARG A 57 -2.40 -16.43 -1.93
N GLN A 58 -1.48 -16.17 -2.84
CA GLN A 58 -0.14 -16.77 -2.82
C GLN A 58 0.65 -16.41 -1.56
N MET A 59 0.50 -15.17 -1.08
CA MET A 59 1.13 -14.69 0.15
C MET A 59 0.37 -15.08 1.43
N ASP A 60 -0.84 -15.62 1.31
CA ASP A 60 -1.75 -15.93 2.43
C ASP A 60 -1.96 -14.72 3.36
N VAL A 61 -2.35 -13.58 2.77
CA VAL A 61 -2.54 -12.31 3.50
C VAL A 61 -4.00 -11.85 3.50
N ASP A 62 -4.34 -11.11 4.55
CA ASP A 62 -5.65 -10.48 4.72
C ASP A 62 -5.68 -9.08 4.11
N ILE A 63 -4.53 -8.40 4.15
CA ILE A 63 -4.32 -7.06 3.62
C ILE A 63 -3.13 -7.12 2.67
N LEU A 64 -3.31 -6.67 1.42
CA LEU A 64 -2.24 -6.53 0.45
C LEU A 64 -1.99 -5.05 0.19
N ILE A 65 -0.77 -4.59 0.46
CA ILE A 65 -0.30 -3.24 0.18
C ILE A 65 0.58 -3.27 -1.08
N THR A 66 0.17 -2.50 -2.08
CA THR A 66 0.91 -2.32 -3.34
C THR A 66 1.12 -0.85 -3.67
N GLY A 67 2.05 -0.54 -4.56
CA GLY A 67 2.34 0.80 -5.04
C GLY A 67 2.27 0.87 -6.56
N HIS A 68 3.34 1.38 -7.19
CA HIS A 68 3.55 1.46 -8.64
C HIS A 68 2.61 2.39 -9.44
N THR A 69 1.30 2.38 -9.19
CA THR A 69 0.35 3.24 -9.94
C THR A 69 0.41 4.71 -9.55
N HIS A 70 0.98 5.01 -8.38
CA HIS A 70 0.99 6.33 -7.75
C HIS A 70 -0.43 6.87 -7.46
N GLN A 71 -1.46 6.02 -7.51
CA GLN A 71 -2.84 6.40 -7.23
C GLN A 71 -3.28 5.77 -5.92
N ASN A 72 -3.62 6.62 -4.94
CA ASN A 72 -4.15 6.15 -3.68
C ASN A 72 -5.50 5.44 -3.90
N THR A 73 -5.62 4.20 -3.43
CA THR A 73 -6.84 3.40 -3.53
C THR A 73 -6.98 2.47 -2.34
N THR A 74 -8.21 2.23 -1.91
CA THR A 74 -8.52 1.17 -0.95
C THR A 74 -9.81 0.48 -1.39
N HIS A 75 -9.79 -0.83 -1.55
CA HIS A 75 -10.98 -1.61 -1.89
C HIS A 75 -10.96 -2.99 -1.24
N GLU A 76 -12.13 -3.54 -1.00
CA GLU A 76 -12.30 -4.91 -0.54
C GLU A 76 -12.64 -5.79 -1.74
N PHE A 77 -11.95 -6.92 -1.86
CA PHE A 77 -12.24 -7.92 -2.87
C PHE A 77 -12.02 -9.32 -2.29
N GLU A 78 -13.00 -10.21 -2.47
CA GLU A 78 -12.97 -11.59 -1.98
C GLU A 78 -12.56 -11.73 -0.50
N GLY A 79 -13.09 -10.85 0.36
CA GLY A 79 -12.85 -10.84 1.80
C GLY A 79 -11.44 -10.41 2.22
N ARG A 80 -10.68 -9.78 1.32
CA ARG A 80 -9.34 -9.21 1.57
C ARG A 80 -9.34 -7.73 1.26
N TRP A 81 -8.43 -7.01 1.90
CA TRP A 81 -8.32 -5.58 1.72
C TRP A 81 -7.08 -5.20 0.90
N PHE A 82 -7.30 -4.51 -0.20
CA PHE A 82 -6.26 -4.07 -1.12
C PHE A 82 -6.04 -2.59 -0.96
N ILE A 83 -4.79 -2.21 -0.72
CA ILE A 83 -4.39 -0.84 -0.40
C ILE A 83 -3.28 -0.41 -1.34
N ASN A 84 -3.41 0.79 -1.88
CA ASN A 84 -2.34 1.54 -2.49
C ASN A 84 -2.25 2.91 -1.81
N PRO A 85 -1.14 3.27 -1.14
CA PRO A 85 -1.02 4.56 -0.47
C PRO A 85 -0.78 5.72 -1.45
N GLY A 86 -0.56 5.44 -2.75
CA GLY A 86 -0.13 6.41 -3.74
C GLY A 86 1.35 6.78 -3.60
N SER A 87 1.71 7.97 -4.06
CA SER A 87 3.09 8.49 -3.99
C SER A 87 3.18 9.60 -2.95
N ILE A 88 4.01 9.42 -1.91
CA ILE A 88 4.17 10.44 -0.85
C ILE A 88 4.70 11.78 -1.36
N THR A 89 5.40 11.79 -2.50
CA THR A 89 5.95 13.00 -3.11
C THR A 89 5.12 13.52 -4.29
N GLY A 90 4.05 12.83 -4.68
CA GLY A 90 3.32 13.13 -5.91
C GLY A 90 4.16 12.90 -7.18
N ALA A 91 5.04 11.91 -7.16
CA ALA A 91 5.95 11.66 -8.28
C ALA A 91 5.21 11.32 -9.57
N TYR A 92 5.77 11.73 -10.71
CA TYR A 92 5.22 11.40 -12.03
C TYR A 92 5.06 9.89 -12.25
N THR A 93 3.99 9.50 -12.95
CA THR A 93 3.77 8.15 -13.47
C THR A 93 3.23 8.23 -14.90
N GLY A 94 3.51 7.23 -15.72
CA GLY A 94 2.92 7.11 -17.07
C GLY A 94 1.44 6.71 -17.08
N LEU A 95 0.85 6.42 -15.92
CA LEU A 95 -0.50 5.85 -15.78
C LEU A 95 -1.59 6.88 -15.50
N SER A 96 -1.24 8.09 -15.06
CA SER A 96 -2.18 9.15 -14.73
C SER A 96 -1.59 10.52 -15.07
N SER A 97 -2.44 11.45 -15.50
CA SER A 97 -2.07 12.86 -15.70
C SER A 97 -2.01 13.66 -14.41
N GLU A 98 -2.63 13.15 -13.34
CA GLU A 98 -2.70 13.82 -12.04
C GLU A 98 -2.27 12.84 -10.95
N VAL A 99 -1.22 13.23 -10.21
CA VAL A 99 -0.72 12.48 -9.07
C VAL A 99 -0.64 13.44 -7.90
N LYS A 100 -1.40 13.14 -6.86
CA LYS A 100 -1.41 13.92 -5.64
C LYS A 100 -0.49 13.27 -4.61
N PRO A 101 0.32 14.05 -3.87
CA PRO A 101 1.08 13.51 -2.75
C PRO A 101 0.14 12.86 -1.72
N SER A 102 0.37 11.59 -1.41
CA SER A 102 -0.48 10.85 -0.49
C SER A 102 0.26 9.80 0.34
N PHE A 103 -0.25 9.53 1.53
CA PHE A 103 0.18 8.41 2.37
C PHE A 103 -0.96 7.96 3.28
N ILE A 104 -0.80 6.78 3.90
CA ILE A 104 -1.81 6.20 4.80
C ILE A 104 -1.22 5.98 6.18
N CYS A 105 -1.93 6.42 7.21
CA CYS A 105 -1.75 5.94 8.58
C CYS A 105 -2.82 4.89 8.90
N MET A 106 -2.38 3.69 9.26
CA MET A 106 -3.26 2.58 9.58
C MET A 106 -3.33 2.36 11.10
N SER A 107 -4.55 2.27 11.63
CA SER A 107 -4.82 1.90 13.02
C SER A 107 -5.47 0.52 13.05
N ILE A 108 -4.85 -0.44 13.74
CA ILE A 108 -5.33 -1.81 13.90
C ILE A 108 -5.75 -2.02 15.35
N GLN A 109 -6.99 -2.47 15.58
CA GLN A 109 -7.51 -2.80 16.91
C GLN A 109 -8.45 -4.01 16.85
N GLY A 110 -8.05 -5.11 17.48
CA GLY A 110 -8.78 -6.38 17.38
C GLY A 110 -8.91 -6.83 15.92
N ASN A 111 -10.14 -7.14 15.51
CA ASN A 111 -10.47 -7.54 14.14
C ASN A 111 -10.82 -6.36 13.22
N LYS A 112 -10.53 -5.11 13.60
CA LYS A 112 -10.85 -3.92 12.83
C LYS A 112 -9.60 -3.12 12.46
N VAL A 113 -9.56 -2.66 11.20
CA VAL A 113 -8.56 -1.74 10.68
C VAL A 113 -9.23 -0.45 10.23
N VAL A 114 -8.59 0.67 10.52
CA VAL A 114 -8.97 2.00 10.03
C VAL A 114 -7.78 2.62 9.32
N ASN A 115 -7.95 2.98 8.05
CA ASN A 115 -6.99 3.78 7.30
C ASN A 115 -7.40 5.25 7.37
N TYR A 116 -6.43 6.08 7.73
CA TYR A 116 -6.45 7.53 7.57
C TYR A 116 -5.59 7.85 6.35
N VAL A 117 -6.25 8.22 5.25
CA VAL A 117 -5.63 8.59 3.99
C VAL A 117 -5.39 10.09 4.03
N TYR A 118 -4.13 10.50 3.93
CA TYR A 118 -3.72 11.90 3.81
C TYR A 118 -3.39 12.18 2.35
N GLU A 119 -4.01 13.20 1.77
CA GLU A 119 -3.79 13.65 0.40
C GLU A 119 -3.56 15.16 0.38
N LEU A 120 -2.56 15.62 -0.37
CA LEU A 120 -2.26 17.04 -0.52
C LEU A 120 -2.95 17.59 -1.79
N ASN A 121 -3.90 18.51 -1.59
CA ASN A 121 -4.63 19.23 -2.64
C ASN A 121 -4.18 20.69 -2.66
N GLY A 122 -3.23 21.01 -3.54
CA GLY A 122 -2.58 22.31 -3.53
C GLY A 122 -1.76 22.49 -2.24
N ASP A 123 -2.18 23.42 -1.40
CA ASP A 123 -1.54 23.69 -0.10
C ASP A 123 -2.34 23.11 1.09
N GLU A 124 -3.47 22.45 0.83
CA GLU A 124 -4.35 21.90 1.86
C GLU A 124 -4.21 20.38 1.96
N VAL A 125 -4.19 19.87 3.20
CA VAL A 125 -4.18 18.43 3.47
C VAL A 125 -5.59 17.98 3.75
N GLU A 126 -6.10 17.09 2.90
CA GLU A 126 -7.37 16.41 3.09
C GLU A 126 -7.14 15.05 3.76
N VAL A 127 -8.08 14.67 4.65
CA VAL A 127 -8.02 13.40 5.37
C VAL A 127 -9.30 12.62 5.14
N HIS A 128 -9.17 11.44 4.54
CA HIS A 128 -10.28 10.50 4.37
C HIS A 128 -10.10 9.29 5.27
N LYS A 129 -11.23 8.70 5.69
CA LYS A 129 -11.23 7.52 6.54
C LYS A 129 -11.91 6.36 5.83
N THR A 130 -11.22 5.23 5.75
CA THR A 130 -11.79 3.95 5.32
C THR A 130 -11.53 2.89 6.38
N SER A 131 -12.35 1.84 6.42
CA SER A 131 -12.20 0.78 7.42
C SER A 131 -12.56 -0.58 6.86
N PHE A 132 -11.92 -1.60 7.41
CA PHE A 132 -12.11 -3.00 7.09
C PHE A 132 -12.20 -3.80 8.39
N SER A 133 -13.02 -4.84 8.41
CA SER A 133 -13.10 -5.78 9.52
C SER A 133 -13.08 -7.22 9.00
N LYS A 134 -12.38 -8.09 9.73
CA LYS A 134 -12.50 -9.54 9.56
C LYS A 134 -13.78 -10.08 10.17
#